data_AF-A0A933JAJ0-F1
#
_entry.id   AF-A0A933JAJ0-F1
#
_cell.length_a   1.000
_cell.length_b   1.000
_cell.length_c   1.000
_cell.angle_alpha   90.00
_cell.angle_beta   90.00
_cell.angle_gamma   90.00
#
_symmetry.space_group_name_H-M   'P 1'
#
loop_
_entity.id
_entity.type
_entity.pdbx_description
1 polymer ?
#
loop_
_entity_poly.entity_id
_entity_poly.type
_entity_poly.pdbx_seq_one_letter_code
_entity_poly.pdbx_strand_id
1 'polypeptide(L)'
;MKPQALFVLGLICLCAAPCPAGQRQTESLFEKNRALLERGEYRAAMLGFMELVIANPDDSRAREHLRLAGERVVKKEREDALARKKRLLASALDSRRLIMTLRAAKEKRSAPWRASLAHAASLAGSIDTVKEAVLAFEQWLEGVPVYSDNKKEFLGGLARIKETFYRTIKGKYPYLVQGRTTVNSRDLASLTFSQESLSESADHYVETNQTQKVLEKADRLRRIERQILEHYGLAEKATELYRRTHYAESMAGFRKVLGFDAFNEEALFFLDQAQKRLGLAAAGEELK
;
A
#
# COMPACT_ATOMS: atom_id res chain seq x y z
N MET A 1 54.99 71.69 -76.39
CA MET A 1 54.27 72.31 -75.25
C MET A 1 53.38 71.25 -74.61
N LYS A 2 53.38 71.17 -73.27
CA LYS A 2 52.51 70.34 -72.38
C LYS A 2 51.01 70.54 -72.67
N PRO A 3 50.05 69.69 -72.20
CA PRO A 3 50.03 68.86 -70.97
C PRO A 3 49.63 67.37 -71.18
N GLN A 4 50.10 66.39 -70.39
CA GLN A 4 49.73 65.95 -69.02
C GLN A 4 48.26 65.54 -68.80
N ALA A 5 48.03 64.23 -68.61
CA ALA A 5 46.96 63.68 -67.76
C ALA A 5 47.38 62.32 -67.18
N LEU A 6 47.46 62.26 -65.85
CA LEU A 6 47.78 61.09 -65.02
C LEU A 6 46.57 60.14 -64.93
N PHE A 7 46.83 58.83 -65.01
CA PHE A 7 45.90 57.78 -64.57
C PHE A 7 46.31 57.32 -63.16
N VAL A 8 45.48 57.61 -62.16
CA VAL A 8 45.53 57.00 -60.83
C VAL A 8 44.10 56.54 -60.52
N LEU A 9 43.86 55.23 -60.61
CA LEU A 9 42.62 54.60 -60.15
C LEU A 9 42.91 54.01 -58.76
N GLY A 10 42.51 54.77 -57.75
CA GLY A 10 42.57 54.39 -56.35
C GLY A 10 41.41 53.48 -55.93
N LEU A 11 41.78 52.48 -55.13
CA LEU A 11 41.07 51.97 -53.96
C LEU A 11 39.53 52.10 -53.95
N ILE A 12 38.85 51.01 -54.28
CA ILE A 12 37.46 50.78 -53.84
C ILE A 12 37.54 50.34 -52.37
N CYS A 13 37.42 51.30 -51.45
CA CYS A 13 37.12 51.03 -50.05
C CYS A 13 35.61 50.80 -49.95
N LEU A 14 35.19 49.54 -49.98
CA LEU A 14 33.80 49.13 -49.79
C LEU A 14 33.44 49.31 -48.31
N CYS A 15 32.94 50.49 -47.94
CA CYS A 15 32.26 50.69 -46.66
C CYS A 15 30.93 49.92 -46.69
N ALA A 16 30.94 48.68 -46.21
CA ALA A 16 29.71 47.97 -45.86
C ALA A 16 29.09 48.61 -44.61
N ALA A 17 28.30 49.67 -44.81
CA ALA A 17 27.42 50.17 -43.76
C ALA A 17 26.34 49.11 -43.49
N PRO A 18 26.13 48.67 -42.23
CA PRO A 18 25.03 47.77 -41.91
C PRO A 18 23.69 48.45 -42.20
N CYS A 19 22.84 47.74 -42.93
CA CYS A 19 21.53 48.23 -43.36
C CYS A 19 20.64 48.53 -42.12
N PRO A 20 20.05 49.73 -41.98
CA PRO A 20 19.35 50.17 -40.76
C PRO A 20 18.04 49.42 -40.46
N ALA A 21 17.53 48.61 -41.40
CA ALA A 21 16.32 47.82 -41.23
C ALA A 21 16.52 46.61 -40.27
N GLY A 22 17.70 46.00 -40.28
CA GLY A 22 18.01 44.85 -39.41
C GLY A 22 18.17 45.25 -37.93
N GLN A 23 18.72 46.44 -37.66
CA GLN A 23 18.97 46.93 -36.31
C GLN A 23 17.69 47.26 -35.52
N ARG A 24 16.64 47.74 -36.20
CA ARG A 24 15.34 48.01 -35.54
C ARG A 24 14.61 46.74 -35.15
N GLN A 25 14.75 45.68 -35.96
CA GLN A 25 14.12 44.39 -35.69
C GLN A 25 14.82 43.65 -34.54
N THR A 26 16.15 43.71 -34.46
CA THR A 26 16.92 43.13 -33.34
C THR A 26 16.66 43.84 -32.02
N GLU A 27 16.52 45.18 -32.02
CA GLU A 27 16.21 45.93 -30.78
C GLU A 27 14.78 45.64 -30.29
N SER A 28 13.81 45.52 -31.20
CA SER A 28 12.43 45.12 -30.85
C SER A 28 12.37 43.72 -30.24
N LEU A 29 13.14 42.77 -30.79
CA LEU A 29 13.26 41.41 -30.24
C LEU A 29 13.97 41.40 -28.88
N PHE A 30 15.00 42.23 -28.71
CA PHE A 30 15.71 42.38 -27.44
C PHE A 30 14.78 42.87 -26.34
N GLU A 31 14.00 43.93 -26.58
CA GLU A 31 13.05 44.46 -25.60
C GLU A 31 11.91 43.46 -25.30
N LYS A 32 11.45 42.70 -26.30
CA LYS A 32 10.48 41.62 -26.09
C LYS A 32 11.03 40.54 -25.14
N ASN A 33 12.27 40.08 -25.36
CA ASN A 33 12.89 39.05 -24.54
C ASN A 33 13.25 39.55 -23.14
N ARG A 34 13.58 40.83 -23.01
CA ARG A 34 13.73 41.50 -21.72
C ARG A 34 12.41 41.53 -20.95
N ALA A 35 11.29 41.87 -21.60
CA ALA A 35 9.98 41.83 -20.97
C ALA A 35 9.61 40.40 -20.51
N LEU A 36 10.00 39.35 -21.25
CA LEU A 36 9.81 37.96 -20.82
C LEU A 36 10.66 37.61 -19.58
N LEU A 37 11.89 38.11 -19.51
CA LEU A 37 12.77 37.96 -18.35
C LEU A 37 12.17 38.64 -17.11
N GLU A 38 11.63 39.85 -17.26
CA GLU A 38 10.97 40.61 -16.19
C GLU A 38 9.66 39.95 -15.73
N ARG A 39 8.91 39.32 -16.64
CA ARG A 39 7.68 38.57 -16.35
C ARG A 39 7.91 37.19 -15.71
N GLY A 40 9.16 36.75 -15.57
CA GLY A 40 9.48 35.45 -14.96
C GLY A 40 9.39 34.25 -15.92
N GLU A 41 9.23 34.50 -17.22
CA GLU A 41 9.23 33.51 -18.30
C GLU A 41 10.67 33.20 -18.76
N TYR A 42 11.52 32.82 -17.80
CA TYR A 42 12.98 32.73 -17.99
C TYR A 42 13.41 31.81 -19.12
N ARG A 43 12.67 30.71 -19.36
CA ARG A 43 12.99 29.74 -20.42
C ARG A 43 12.71 30.31 -21.82
N ALA A 44 11.60 31.03 -21.97
CA ALA A 44 11.27 31.71 -23.22
C ALA A 44 12.24 32.88 -23.48
N ALA A 45 12.56 33.65 -22.44
CA ALA A 45 13.55 34.73 -22.53
C ALA A 45 14.95 34.19 -22.91
N MET A 46 15.39 33.08 -22.31
CA MET A 46 16.67 32.44 -22.60
C MET A 46 16.76 31.99 -24.07
N LEU A 47 15.71 31.33 -24.59
CA LEU A 47 15.66 30.93 -26.00
C LEU A 47 15.70 32.15 -26.94
N GLY A 48 14.96 33.20 -26.61
CA GLY A 48 14.96 34.43 -27.41
C GLY A 48 16.30 35.19 -27.37
N PHE A 49 17.00 35.23 -26.24
CA PHE A 49 18.35 35.80 -26.17
C PHE A 49 19.39 34.92 -26.87
N MET A 50 19.21 33.61 -26.88
CA MET A 50 20.07 32.68 -27.62
C MET A 50 19.98 32.95 -29.13
N GLU A 51 18.76 33.14 -29.67
CA GLU A 51 18.55 33.52 -31.07
C GLU A 51 19.23 34.87 -31.41
N LEU A 52 19.18 35.84 -30.50
CA LEU A 52 19.85 37.14 -30.69
C LEU A 52 21.38 37.03 -30.70
N VAL A 53 21.95 36.20 -29.83
CA VAL A 53 23.42 35.95 -29.80
C VAL A 53 23.88 35.18 -31.03
N ILE A 54 23.06 34.25 -31.56
CA ILE A 54 23.36 33.54 -32.81
C ILE A 54 23.33 34.53 -33.99
N ALA A 55 22.37 35.44 -34.02
CA ALA A 55 22.22 36.44 -35.08
C ALA A 55 23.31 37.52 -35.05
N ASN A 56 23.80 37.90 -33.86
CA ASN A 56 24.92 38.82 -33.68
C ASN A 56 25.83 38.41 -32.51
N PRO A 57 26.89 37.63 -32.77
CA PRO A 57 27.79 37.12 -31.73
C PRO A 57 28.54 38.20 -30.94
N ASP A 58 28.76 39.38 -31.53
CA ASP A 58 29.50 40.46 -30.89
C ASP A 58 28.65 41.28 -29.92
N ASP A 59 27.32 41.13 -29.93
CA ASP A 59 26.41 41.85 -29.03
C ASP A 59 26.65 41.45 -27.57
N SER A 60 27.33 42.31 -26.82
CA SER A 60 27.63 42.13 -25.41
C SER A 60 26.37 42.19 -24.54
N ARG A 61 25.35 42.96 -24.94
CA ARG A 61 24.09 43.08 -24.21
C ARG A 61 23.30 41.78 -24.29
N ALA A 62 23.14 41.22 -25.50
CA ALA A 62 22.43 39.96 -25.70
C ALA A 62 23.09 38.80 -24.94
N ARG A 63 24.44 38.75 -24.92
CA ARG A 63 25.20 37.73 -24.17
C ARG A 63 25.00 37.84 -22.66
N GLU A 64 25.04 39.05 -22.10
CA GLU A 64 24.82 39.24 -20.67
C GLU A 64 23.40 38.87 -20.24
N HIS A 65 22.39 39.27 -21.04
CA HIS A 65 21.01 38.89 -20.77
C HIS A 65 20.73 37.39 -20.95
N LEU A 66 21.42 36.72 -21.89
CA LEU A 66 21.39 35.27 -22.01
C LEU A 66 21.95 34.59 -20.75
N ARG A 67 23.09 35.07 -20.24
CA ARG A 67 23.70 34.57 -18.99
C ARG A 67 22.74 34.71 -17.81
N LEU A 68 22.18 35.91 -17.63
CA LEU A 68 21.20 36.19 -16.57
C LEU A 68 19.94 35.34 -16.70
N ALA A 69 19.39 35.16 -17.91
CA ALA A 69 18.24 34.30 -18.15
C ALA A 69 18.56 32.83 -17.82
N GLY A 70 19.73 32.33 -18.22
CA GLY A 70 20.21 30.99 -17.89
C GLY A 70 20.34 30.75 -16.39
N GLU A 71 20.95 31.69 -15.65
CA GLU A 71 21.06 31.61 -14.18
C GLU A 71 19.68 31.57 -13.50
N ARG A 72 18.73 32.36 -14.01
CA ARG A 72 17.36 32.41 -13.50
C ARG A 72 16.58 31.12 -13.79
N VAL A 73 16.77 30.51 -14.97
CA VAL A 73 16.20 29.20 -15.31
C VAL A 73 16.72 28.14 -14.33
N VAL A 74 18.04 28.01 -14.18
CA VAL A 74 18.65 27.01 -13.30
C VAL A 74 18.19 27.20 -11.85
N LYS A 75 18.12 28.44 -11.38
CA LYS A 75 17.62 28.74 -10.03
C LYS A 75 16.15 28.32 -9.86
N LYS A 76 15.28 28.67 -10.81
CA LYS A 76 13.86 28.31 -10.78
C LYS A 76 13.64 26.80 -10.81
N GLU A 77 14.33 26.09 -11.71
CA GLU A 77 14.26 24.63 -11.80
C GLU A 77 14.74 23.96 -10.50
N ARG A 78 15.79 24.49 -9.87
CA ARG A 78 16.28 24.01 -8.57
C ARG A 78 15.24 24.26 -7.47
N GLU A 79 14.60 25.42 -7.43
CA GLU A 79 13.55 25.75 -6.48
C GLU A 79 12.32 24.85 -6.67
N ASP A 80 11.88 24.63 -7.91
CA ASP A 80 10.76 23.75 -8.26
C ASP A 80 11.08 22.29 -7.89
N ALA A 81 12.29 21.82 -8.18
CA ALA A 81 12.76 20.48 -7.80
C ALA A 81 12.80 20.31 -6.27
N LEU A 82 13.28 21.32 -5.53
CA LEU A 82 13.28 21.31 -4.07
C LEU A 82 11.85 21.33 -3.52
N ALA A 83 10.95 22.11 -4.11
CA ALA A 83 9.54 22.14 -3.73
C ALA A 83 8.87 20.78 -3.97
N ARG A 84 9.11 20.16 -5.14
CA ARG A 84 8.61 18.81 -5.46
C ARG A 84 9.16 17.77 -4.48
N LYS A 85 10.46 17.80 -4.19
CA LYS A 85 11.09 16.92 -3.20
C LYS A 85 10.46 17.08 -1.82
N LYS A 86 10.24 18.32 -1.36
CA LYS A 86 9.58 18.60 -0.07
C LYS A 86 8.17 18.03 -0.02
N ARG A 87 7.37 18.20 -1.08
CA ARG A 87 6.01 17.65 -1.18
C ARG A 87 6.00 16.12 -1.13
N LEU A 88 6.88 15.48 -1.90
CA LEU A 88 7.01 14.01 -1.90
C LEU A 88 7.42 13.47 -0.52
N LEU A 89 8.37 14.13 0.14
CA LEU A 89 8.80 13.74 1.49
C LEU A 89 7.68 13.91 2.52
N ALA A 90 6.91 15.01 2.46
CA ALA A 90 5.77 15.20 3.33
C ALA A 90 4.73 14.10 3.15
N SER A 91 4.34 13.80 1.90
CA SER A 91 3.40 12.72 1.57
C SER A 91 3.90 11.34 2.02
N ALA A 92 5.20 11.06 1.87
CA ALA A 92 5.80 9.81 2.32
C ALA A 92 5.80 9.69 3.86
N LEU A 93 6.05 10.78 4.58
CA LEU A 93 5.98 10.81 6.05
C LEU A 93 4.56 10.57 6.56
N ASP A 94 3.56 11.18 5.93
CA ASP A 94 2.15 10.98 6.29
C ASP A 94 1.71 9.54 6.01
N SER A 95 2.09 8.99 4.84
CA SER A 95 1.84 7.59 4.50
C SER A 95 2.49 6.64 5.52
N ARG A 96 3.73 6.94 5.94
CA ARG A 96 4.43 6.16 6.98
C ARG A 96 3.70 6.24 8.31
N ARG A 97 3.23 7.42 8.74
CA ARG A 97 2.46 7.58 9.98
C ARG A 97 1.19 6.72 9.95
N LEU A 98 0.43 6.78 8.85
CA LEU A 98 -0.77 5.99 8.66
C LEU A 98 -0.50 4.47 8.75
N ILE A 99 0.55 3.98 8.07
CA ILE A 99 0.93 2.57 8.13
C ILE A 99 1.33 2.17 9.55
N MET A 100 2.05 3.02 10.27
CA MET A 100 2.43 2.74 11.67
C MET A 100 1.21 2.69 12.59
N THR A 101 0.23 3.59 12.42
CA THR A 101 -1.02 3.54 13.18
C THR A 101 -1.83 2.28 12.89
N LEU A 102 -1.89 1.84 11.62
CA LEU A 102 -2.54 0.59 11.24
C LEU A 102 -1.84 -0.60 11.91
N ARG A 103 -0.50 -0.68 11.84
CA ARG A 103 0.26 -1.77 12.48
C ARG A 103 0.04 -1.81 13.99
N ALA A 104 0.02 -0.66 14.65
CA ALA A 104 -0.23 -0.57 16.09
C ALA A 104 -1.65 -1.04 16.45
N ALA A 105 -2.66 -0.67 15.66
CA ALA A 105 -4.04 -1.12 15.86
C ALA A 105 -4.17 -2.65 15.64
N LYS A 106 -3.61 -3.16 14.54
CA LYS A 106 -3.53 -4.60 14.24
C LYS A 106 -2.91 -5.38 15.40
N GLU A 107 -1.79 -4.89 15.95
CA GLU A 107 -1.09 -5.54 17.05
C GLU A 107 -1.89 -5.49 18.35
N LYS A 108 -2.51 -4.35 18.67
CA LYS A 108 -3.38 -4.20 19.85
C LYS A 108 -4.52 -5.22 19.85
N ARG A 109 -5.07 -5.55 18.68
CA ARG A 109 -6.13 -6.54 18.52
C ARG A 109 -5.62 -7.98 18.44
N SER A 110 -4.49 -8.19 17.78
CA SER A 110 -3.90 -9.53 17.60
C SER A 110 -3.28 -10.08 18.89
N ALA A 111 -2.73 -9.22 19.76
CA ALA A 111 -2.05 -9.67 20.97
C ALA A 111 -2.98 -10.42 21.96
N PRO A 112 -4.18 -9.91 22.32
CA PRO A 112 -5.14 -10.66 23.13
C PRO A 112 -5.58 -11.97 22.46
N TRP A 113 -5.78 -11.95 21.15
CA TRP A 113 -6.14 -13.15 20.38
C TRP A 113 -5.04 -14.22 20.46
N ARG A 114 -3.76 -13.86 20.29
CA ARG A 114 -2.64 -14.81 20.51
C ARG A 114 -2.57 -15.33 21.94
N ALA A 115 -2.84 -14.47 22.92
CA ALA A 115 -2.88 -14.88 24.33
C ALA A 115 -4.00 -15.91 24.59
N SER A 116 -5.18 -15.75 23.97
CA SER A 116 -6.27 -16.71 24.08
C SER A 116 -5.93 -18.07 23.47
N LEU A 117 -5.15 -18.12 22.37
CA LEU A 117 -4.62 -19.38 21.84
C LEU A 117 -3.71 -20.09 22.84
N ALA A 118 -2.80 -19.34 23.47
CA ALA A 118 -1.88 -19.87 24.46
C ALA A 118 -2.64 -20.43 25.68
N HIS A 119 -3.70 -19.73 26.11
CA HIS A 119 -4.59 -20.20 27.15
C HIS A 119 -5.31 -21.50 26.78
N ALA A 120 -5.94 -21.56 25.59
CA ALA A 120 -6.61 -22.76 25.10
C ALA A 120 -5.64 -23.94 24.96
N ALA A 121 -4.42 -23.70 24.48
CA ALA A 121 -3.38 -24.72 24.38
C ALA A 121 -2.88 -25.20 25.76
N SER A 122 -2.83 -24.33 26.76
CA SER A 122 -2.49 -24.72 28.14
C SER A 122 -3.55 -25.65 28.73
N LEU A 123 -4.83 -25.32 28.55
CA LEU A 123 -5.95 -26.16 29.00
C LEU A 123 -5.99 -27.50 28.25
N ALA A 124 -5.65 -27.51 26.96
CA ALA A 124 -5.63 -28.73 26.16
C ALA A 124 -4.56 -29.74 26.60
N GLY A 125 -3.59 -29.33 27.43
CA GLY A 125 -2.50 -30.20 27.91
C GLY A 125 -2.90 -31.17 29.02
N SER A 126 -4.07 -31.02 29.63
CA SER A 126 -4.61 -31.94 30.62
C SER A 126 -5.95 -32.51 30.18
N ILE A 127 -6.25 -33.73 30.61
CA ILE A 127 -7.53 -34.37 30.32
C ILE A 127 -8.67 -33.80 31.16
N ASP A 128 -8.36 -33.36 32.38
CA ASP A 128 -9.34 -32.85 33.34
C ASP A 128 -9.91 -31.49 32.93
N THR A 129 -9.20 -30.78 32.04
CA THR A 129 -9.55 -29.44 31.55
C THR A 129 -9.95 -29.42 30.07
N VAL A 130 -10.29 -30.57 29.50
CA VAL A 130 -10.60 -30.69 28.06
C VAL A 130 -11.85 -29.89 27.67
N LYS A 131 -12.88 -29.89 28.52
CA LYS A 131 -14.13 -29.17 28.21
C LYS A 131 -13.86 -27.67 28.10
N GLU A 132 -13.10 -27.14 29.06
CA GLU A 132 -12.63 -25.76 29.10
C GLU A 132 -11.71 -25.46 27.92
N ALA A 133 -10.83 -26.41 27.55
CA ALA A 133 -9.94 -26.25 26.40
C ALA A 133 -10.71 -26.14 25.08
N VAL A 134 -11.75 -26.95 24.87
CA VAL A 134 -12.60 -26.89 23.68
C VAL A 134 -13.38 -25.58 23.63
N LEU A 135 -13.91 -25.11 24.77
CA LEU A 135 -14.59 -23.81 24.85
C LEU A 135 -13.63 -22.64 24.58
N ALA A 136 -12.43 -22.66 25.16
CA ALA A 136 -11.42 -21.63 24.91
C ALA A 136 -10.95 -21.64 23.45
N PHE A 137 -10.84 -22.82 22.82
CA PHE A 137 -10.52 -22.95 21.40
C PHE A 137 -11.64 -22.38 20.50
N GLU A 138 -12.89 -22.64 20.84
CA GLU A 138 -14.06 -22.09 20.15
C GLU A 138 -14.08 -20.56 20.22
N GLN A 139 -13.86 -19.99 21.40
CA GLN A 139 -13.73 -18.54 21.59
C GLN A 139 -12.55 -17.94 20.81
N TRP A 140 -11.41 -18.65 20.74
CA TRP A 140 -10.26 -18.23 19.94
C TRP A 140 -10.56 -18.17 18.44
N LEU A 141 -11.34 -19.13 17.92
CA LEU A 141 -11.77 -19.14 16.52
C LEU A 141 -12.74 -17.99 16.23
N GLU A 142 -13.71 -17.75 17.11
CA GLU A 142 -14.70 -16.67 16.95
C GLU A 142 -14.08 -15.28 17.03
N GLY A 143 -13.04 -15.11 17.85
CA GLY A 143 -12.33 -13.84 18.03
C GLY A 143 -11.25 -13.52 17.00
N VAL A 144 -11.16 -14.29 15.90
CA VAL A 144 -10.04 -14.18 14.96
C VAL A 144 -10.03 -12.82 14.23
N PRO A 145 -8.91 -12.09 14.24
CA PRO A 145 -8.74 -10.93 13.37
C PRO A 145 -8.36 -11.37 11.96
N VAL A 146 -9.14 -10.95 10.95
CA VAL A 146 -8.95 -11.38 9.55
C VAL A 146 -8.11 -10.37 8.76
N TYR A 147 -6.79 -10.40 8.96
CA TYR A 147 -5.87 -9.60 8.13
C TYR A 147 -5.26 -10.41 6.99
N SER A 148 -4.95 -9.74 5.90
CA SER A 148 -4.42 -10.35 4.67
C SER A 148 -3.09 -11.12 4.86
N ASP A 149 -2.32 -10.77 5.88
CA ASP A 149 -1.03 -11.36 6.26
C ASP A 149 -1.13 -12.37 7.42
N ASN A 150 -2.26 -12.46 8.11
CA ASN A 150 -2.41 -13.27 9.33
C ASN A 150 -2.76 -14.74 9.06
N LYS A 151 -3.10 -15.12 7.83
CA LYS A 151 -3.51 -16.49 7.48
C LYS A 151 -2.50 -17.55 7.90
N LYS A 152 -1.20 -17.28 7.71
CA LYS A 152 -0.12 -18.20 8.10
C LYS A 152 -0.05 -18.38 9.62
N GLU A 153 -0.22 -17.30 10.37
CA GLU A 153 -0.24 -17.34 11.83
C GLU A 153 -1.44 -18.12 12.35
N PHE A 154 -2.64 -17.89 11.79
CA PHE A 154 -3.84 -18.67 12.09
C PHE A 154 -3.63 -20.17 11.84
N LEU A 155 -3.13 -20.55 10.66
CA LEU A 155 -2.87 -21.96 10.32
C LEU A 155 -1.83 -22.60 11.25
N GLY A 156 -0.77 -21.87 11.58
CA GLY A 156 0.25 -22.32 12.53
C GLY A 156 -0.32 -22.53 13.94
N GLY A 157 -1.16 -21.60 14.41
CA GLY A 157 -1.85 -21.72 15.69
C GLY A 157 -2.83 -22.90 15.73
N LEU A 158 -3.62 -23.07 14.67
CA LEU A 158 -4.55 -24.17 14.50
C LEU A 158 -3.84 -25.53 14.54
N ALA A 159 -2.70 -25.66 13.84
CA ALA A 159 -1.89 -26.86 13.88
C ALA A 159 -1.33 -27.13 15.29
N ARG A 160 -0.83 -26.09 15.96
CA ARG A 160 -0.25 -26.21 17.32
C ARG A 160 -1.27 -26.70 18.34
N ILE A 161 -2.48 -26.14 18.36
CA ILE A 161 -3.49 -26.56 19.35
C ILE A 161 -4.03 -27.96 19.04
N LYS A 162 -4.23 -28.31 17.76
CA LYS A 162 -4.63 -29.67 17.35
C LYS A 162 -3.56 -30.70 17.73
N GLU A 163 -2.28 -30.35 17.61
CA GLU A 163 -1.18 -31.20 18.07
C GLU A 163 -1.19 -31.39 19.61
N THR A 164 -1.45 -30.32 20.38
CA THR A 164 -1.59 -30.46 21.84
C THR A 164 -2.74 -31.40 22.19
N PHE A 165 -3.92 -31.22 21.59
CA PHE A 165 -5.04 -32.13 21.79
C PHE A 165 -4.68 -33.57 21.39
N TYR A 166 -4.02 -33.76 20.25
CA TYR A 166 -3.57 -35.10 19.82
C TYR A 166 -2.70 -35.79 20.86
N ARG A 167 -1.72 -35.10 21.43
CA ARG A 167 -0.86 -35.67 22.48
C ARG A 167 -1.64 -36.07 23.72
N THR A 168 -2.56 -35.20 24.17
CA THR A 168 -3.40 -35.47 25.34
C THR A 168 -4.32 -36.67 25.09
N ILE A 169 -4.99 -36.73 23.94
CA ILE A 169 -5.86 -37.86 23.55
C ILE A 169 -5.03 -39.13 23.42
N LYS A 170 -3.89 -39.11 22.72
CA LYS A 170 -3.04 -40.28 22.54
C LYS A 170 -2.56 -40.86 23.87
N GLY A 171 -2.27 -40.01 24.85
CA GLY A 171 -1.82 -40.43 26.18
C GLY A 171 -2.91 -41.08 27.04
N LYS A 172 -4.16 -40.61 26.95
CA LYS A 172 -5.26 -41.03 27.84
C LYS A 172 -6.29 -41.94 27.18
N TYR A 173 -6.56 -41.72 25.89
CA TYR A 173 -7.56 -42.44 25.08
C TYR A 173 -6.97 -42.81 23.70
N PRO A 174 -5.93 -43.64 23.64
CA PRO A 174 -5.20 -43.94 22.40
C PRO A 174 -6.10 -44.51 21.29
N TYR A 175 -7.18 -45.21 21.66
CA TYR A 175 -8.17 -45.77 20.73
C TYR A 175 -8.91 -44.71 19.91
N LEU A 176 -9.06 -43.48 20.42
CA LEU A 176 -9.74 -42.39 19.70
C LEU A 176 -8.94 -41.86 18.51
N VAL A 177 -7.61 -42.05 18.53
CA VAL A 177 -6.68 -41.52 17.50
C VAL A 177 -5.84 -42.62 16.86
N GLN A 178 -6.22 -43.89 17.04
CA GLN A 178 -5.47 -45.02 16.52
C GLN A 178 -5.32 -44.94 14.99
N GLY A 179 -4.09 -45.08 14.49
CA GLY A 179 -3.77 -44.99 13.07
C GLY A 179 -3.77 -43.57 12.50
N ARG A 180 -3.94 -42.53 13.32
CA ARG A 180 -3.93 -41.12 12.88
C ARG A 180 -2.70 -40.39 13.39
N THR A 181 -2.26 -39.40 12.64
CA THR A 181 -1.14 -38.51 12.99
C THR A 181 -1.60 -37.15 13.49
N THR A 182 -2.89 -36.82 13.34
CA THR A 182 -3.47 -35.53 13.73
C THR A 182 -4.89 -35.72 14.26
N VAL A 183 -5.38 -34.69 14.97
CA VAL A 183 -6.75 -34.60 15.48
C VAL A 183 -7.56 -33.65 14.60
N ASN A 184 -8.79 -34.06 14.27
CA ASN A 184 -9.76 -33.20 13.59
C ASN A 184 -10.88 -32.75 14.55
N SER A 185 -11.76 -31.85 14.11
CA SER A 185 -12.82 -31.32 14.96
C SER A 185 -13.83 -32.38 15.45
N ARG A 186 -13.95 -33.52 14.76
CA ARG A 186 -14.77 -34.66 15.21
C ARG A 186 -14.09 -35.40 16.35
N ASP A 187 -12.77 -35.50 16.35
CA ASP A 187 -12.01 -36.14 17.43
C ASP A 187 -12.07 -35.32 18.72
N LEU A 188 -12.04 -33.98 18.61
CA LEU A 188 -12.26 -33.07 19.75
C LEU A 188 -13.67 -33.23 20.36
N ALA A 189 -14.66 -33.41 19.50
CA ALA A 189 -16.05 -33.63 19.90
C ALA A 189 -16.23 -35.02 20.55
N SER A 190 -15.67 -36.07 19.92
CA SER A 190 -15.66 -37.43 20.49
C SER A 190 -14.98 -37.47 21.86
N LEU A 191 -13.91 -36.69 22.06
CA LEU A 191 -13.23 -36.57 23.35
C LEU A 191 -14.13 -35.95 24.42
N THR A 192 -14.87 -34.89 24.08
CA THR A 192 -15.81 -34.24 25.00
C THR A 192 -16.94 -35.19 25.37
N PHE A 193 -17.45 -35.95 24.40
CA PHE A 193 -18.44 -37.01 24.61
C PHE A 193 -17.94 -38.12 25.52
N SER A 194 -16.74 -38.66 25.28
CA SER A 194 -16.16 -39.71 26.12
C SER A 194 -16.02 -39.26 27.57
N GLN A 195 -15.65 -37.99 27.81
CA GLN A 195 -15.62 -37.45 29.16
C GLN A 195 -17.01 -37.29 29.80
N GLU A 196 -18.00 -36.81 29.04
CA GLU A 196 -19.38 -36.69 29.53
C GLU A 196 -19.96 -38.04 29.94
N SER A 197 -19.78 -39.06 29.08
CA SER A 197 -20.21 -40.44 29.34
C SER A 197 -19.52 -41.11 30.53
N LEU A 198 -18.33 -40.63 30.94
CA LEU A 198 -17.60 -41.13 32.11
C LEU A 198 -17.97 -40.37 33.40
N SER A 199 -18.51 -39.15 33.28
CA SER A 199 -18.89 -38.30 34.42
C SER A 199 -20.34 -38.52 34.88
N GLU A 200 -21.23 -38.93 33.99
CA GLU A 200 -22.58 -39.38 34.35
C GLU A 200 -22.51 -40.84 34.80
N SER A 201 -22.98 -41.12 36.02
CA SER A 201 -23.00 -42.45 36.63
C SER A 201 -23.53 -43.52 35.68
N ALA A 202 -22.92 -44.71 35.72
CA ALA A 202 -23.08 -45.87 34.83
C ALA A 202 -24.50 -46.44 34.62
N ASP A 203 -25.55 -45.82 35.17
CA ASP A 203 -26.94 -46.29 35.15
C ASP A 203 -27.83 -45.58 34.12
N HIS A 204 -27.32 -44.61 33.36
CA HIS A 204 -28.10 -43.94 32.32
C HIS A 204 -27.55 -44.21 30.92
N TYR A 205 -28.41 -44.84 30.11
CA TYR A 205 -28.26 -44.97 28.68
C TYR A 205 -27.81 -43.63 28.09
N VAL A 206 -26.73 -43.63 27.31
CA VAL A 206 -26.33 -42.45 26.53
C VAL A 206 -27.54 -42.01 25.71
N GLU A 207 -28.14 -40.88 26.09
CA GLU A 207 -29.26 -40.33 25.36
C GLU A 207 -28.80 -39.96 23.95
N THR A 208 -29.56 -40.36 22.93
CA THR A 208 -29.32 -40.01 21.52
C THR A 208 -29.11 -38.50 21.31
N ASN A 209 -29.72 -37.69 22.19
CA ASN A 209 -29.58 -36.24 22.24
C ASN A 209 -28.15 -35.76 22.56
N GLN A 210 -27.39 -36.46 23.39
CA GLN A 210 -26.01 -36.07 23.75
C GLN A 210 -25.05 -36.30 22.59
N THR A 211 -25.14 -37.46 21.92
CA THR A 211 -24.33 -37.74 20.72
C THR A 211 -24.60 -36.73 19.61
N GLN A 212 -25.85 -36.30 19.43
CA GLN A 212 -26.21 -35.31 18.42
C GLN A 212 -25.62 -33.93 18.73
N LYS A 213 -25.68 -33.44 19.99
CA LYS A 213 -25.05 -32.18 20.40
C LYS A 213 -23.56 -32.13 20.10
N VAL A 214 -22.87 -33.25 20.32
CA VAL A 214 -21.44 -33.38 20.07
C VAL A 214 -21.11 -33.28 18.57
N LEU A 215 -21.89 -33.96 17.72
CA LEU A 215 -21.74 -33.88 16.27
C LEU A 215 -22.02 -32.46 15.75
N GLU A 216 -23.08 -31.82 16.26
CA GLU A 216 -23.42 -30.43 15.92
C GLU A 216 -22.29 -29.46 16.29
N LYS A 217 -21.64 -29.67 17.45
CA LYS A 217 -20.48 -28.89 17.88
C LYS A 217 -19.26 -29.12 16.98
N ALA A 218 -18.96 -30.36 16.61
CA ALA A 218 -17.88 -30.68 15.68
C ALA A 218 -18.07 -29.97 14.32
N ASP A 219 -19.30 -30.01 13.81
CA ASP A 219 -19.66 -29.40 12.53
C ASP A 219 -19.63 -27.88 12.62
N ARG A 220 -20.06 -27.29 13.74
CA ARG A 220 -19.92 -25.86 14.01
C ARG A 220 -18.46 -25.41 13.93
N LEU A 221 -17.55 -26.08 14.64
CA LEU A 221 -16.12 -25.75 14.61
C LEU A 221 -15.54 -25.84 13.20
N ARG A 222 -15.88 -26.89 12.44
CA ARG A 222 -15.45 -27.02 11.02
C ARG A 222 -15.98 -25.90 10.14
N ARG A 223 -17.24 -25.49 10.32
CA ARG A 223 -17.84 -24.38 9.57
C ARG A 223 -17.11 -23.08 9.86
N ILE A 224 -16.84 -22.79 11.13
CA ILE A 224 -16.09 -21.59 11.53
C ILE A 224 -14.69 -21.61 10.94
N GLU A 225 -13.93 -22.71 11.08
CA GLU A 225 -12.60 -22.84 10.48
C GLU A 225 -12.61 -22.55 8.97
N ARG A 226 -13.59 -23.09 8.24
CA ARG A 226 -13.73 -22.87 6.79
C ARG A 226 -14.06 -21.42 6.45
N GLN A 227 -15.02 -20.81 7.17
CA GLN A 227 -15.40 -19.42 6.96
C GLN A 227 -14.22 -18.48 7.18
N ILE A 228 -13.44 -18.69 8.24
CA ILE A 228 -12.24 -17.90 8.53
C ILE A 228 -11.25 -17.96 7.36
N LEU A 229 -10.99 -19.16 6.82
CA LEU A 229 -10.08 -19.34 5.70
C LEU A 229 -10.59 -18.68 4.40
N GLU A 230 -11.89 -18.72 4.17
CA GLU A 230 -12.52 -18.01 3.05
C GLU A 230 -12.32 -16.50 3.19
N HIS A 231 -12.57 -15.94 4.38
CA HIS A 231 -12.40 -14.52 4.65
C HIS A 231 -10.95 -14.06 4.57
N TYR A 232 -9.98 -14.90 4.97
CA TYR A 232 -8.56 -14.63 4.68
C TYR A 232 -8.29 -14.55 3.17
N GLY A 233 -8.85 -15.47 2.38
CA GLY A 233 -8.73 -15.44 0.92
C GLY A 233 -9.35 -14.20 0.28
N LEU A 234 -10.49 -13.72 0.82
CA LEU A 234 -11.11 -12.47 0.40
C LEU A 234 -10.23 -11.26 0.72
N ALA A 235 -9.65 -11.20 1.92
CA ALA A 235 -8.74 -10.12 2.32
C ALA A 235 -7.47 -10.09 1.45
N GLU A 236 -6.83 -11.25 1.22
CA GLU A 236 -5.67 -11.39 0.33
C GLU A 236 -5.99 -10.87 -1.09
N LYS A 237 -7.13 -11.32 -1.66
CA LYS A 237 -7.56 -10.91 -2.99
C LYS A 237 -7.88 -9.41 -3.07
N ALA A 238 -8.56 -8.86 -2.07
CA ALA A 238 -8.91 -7.44 -2.03
C ALA A 238 -7.65 -6.55 -1.96
N THR A 239 -6.66 -6.95 -1.16
CA THR A 239 -5.36 -6.27 -1.08
C THR A 239 -4.59 -6.35 -2.40
N GLU A 240 -4.62 -7.49 -3.09
CA GLU A 240 -3.96 -7.62 -4.40
C GLU A 240 -4.63 -6.75 -5.47
N LEU A 241 -5.97 -6.70 -5.51
CA LEU A 241 -6.72 -5.81 -6.40
C LEU A 241 -6.40 -4.34 -6.13
N TYR A 242 -6.25 -3.96 -4.86
CA TYR A 242 -5.83 -2.61 -4.48
C TYR A 242 -4.46 -2.25 -5.08
N ARG A 243 -3.48 -3.17 -4.96
CA ARG A 243 -2.12 -2.98 -5.51
C ARG A 243 -2.13 -2.82 -7.03
N ARG A 244 -3.01 -3.55 -7.70
CA ARG A 244 -3.22 -3.48 -9.15
C ARG A 244 -4.09 -2.30 -9.61
N THR A 245 -4.43 -1.38 -8.71
CA THR A 245 -5.26 -0.19 -8.98
C THR A 245 -6.72 -0.47 -9.35
N HIS A 246 -7.19 -1.72 -9.18
CA HIS A 246 -8.60 -2.08 -9.34
C HIS A 246 -9.39 -1.69 -8.08
N TYR A 247 -9.46 -0.38 -7.81
CA TYR A 247 -9.98 0.16 -6.55
C TYR A 247 -11.45 -0.21 -6.29
N ALA A 248 -12.31 -0.16 -7.30
CA ALA A 248 -13.74 -0.51 -7.14
C ALA A 248 -13.94 -1.98 -6.72
N GLU A 249 -13.23 -2.90 -7.37
CA GLU A 249 -13.30 -4.34 -7.04
C GLU A 249 -12.66 -4.64 -5.68
N SER A 250 -11.55 -3.98 -5.37
CA SER A 250 -10.90 -4.06 -4.06
C SER A 250 -11.85 -3.62 -2.94
N MET A 251 -12.55 -2.50 -3.11
CA MET A 251 -13.54 -2.02 -2.15
C MET A 251 -14.68 -3.02 -1.94
N ALA A 252 -15.18 -3.65 -3.00
CA ALA A 252 -16.20 -4.70 -2.90
C ALA A 252 -15.69 -5.91 -2.09
N GLY A 253 -14.43 -6.29 -2.28
CA GLY A 253 -13.77 -7.32 -1.48
C GLY A 253 -13.67 -6.95 0.01
N PHE A 254 -13.19 -5.74 0.32
CA PHE A 254 -13.07 -5.29 1.71
C PHE A 254 -14.42 -5.13 2.41
N ARG A 255 -15.49 -4.73 1.71
CA ARG A 255 -16.85 -4.73 2.30
C ARG A 255 -17.31 -6.13 2.70
N LYS A 256 -16.96 -7.17 1.95
CA LYS A 256 -17.25 -8.56 2.33
C LYS A 256 -16.45 -8.99 3.56
N VAL A 257 -15.19 -8.54 3.67
CA VAL A 257 -14.38 -8.76 4.89
C VAL A 257 -15.05 -8.08 6.09
N LEU A 258 -15.51 -6.83 5.95
CA LEU A 258 -16.22 -6.12 7.02
C LEU A 258 -17.57 -6.75 7.40
N GLY A 259 -18.21 -7.47 6.48
CA GLY A 259 -19.42 -8.23 6.81
C GLY A 259 -19.17 -9.37 7.81
N PHE A 260 -17.94 -9.89 7.88
CA PHE A 260 -17.52 -10.90 8.84
C PHE A 260 -16.80 -10.30 10.04
N ASP A 261 -15.89 -9.36 9.78
CA ASP A 261 -15.09 -8.66 10.78
C ASP A 261 -15.33 -7.15 10.68
N ALA A 262 -16.39 -6.67 11.33
CA ALA A 262 -16.86 -5.28 11.23
C ALA A 262 -15.82 -4.23 11.68
N PHE A 263 -14.86 -4.62 12.53
CA PHE A 263 -13.85 -3.74 13.08
C PHE A 263 -12.47 -3.96 12.43
N ASN A 264 -12.42 -4.56 11.24
CA ASN A 264 -11.17 -4.83 10.55
C ASN A 264 -10.45 -3.54 10.11
N GLU A 265 -9.37 -3.21 10.80
CA GLU A 265 -8.61 -1.98 10.60
C GLU A 265 -7.96 -1.90 9.22
N GLU A 266 -7.51 -3.04 8.69
CA GLU A 266 -6.92 -3.11 7.35
C GLU A 266 -7.97 -2.84 6.27
N ALA A 267 -9.14 -3.46 6.36
CA ALA A 267 -10.23 -3.26 5.40
C ALA A 267 -10.75 -1.82 5.44
N LEU A 268 -10.96 -1.26 6.64
CA LEU A 268 -11.35 0.15 6.81
C LEU A 268 -10.30 1.10 6.21
N PHE A 269 -9.02 0.85 6.47
CA PHE A 269 -7.92 1.63 5.92
C PHE A 269 -7.92 1.62 4.39
N PHE A 270 -7.96 0.43 3.78
CA PHE A 270 -7.91 0.34 2.32
C PHE A 270 -9.19 0.84 1.64
N LEU A 271 -10.36 0.73 2.29
CA LEU A 271 -11.60 1.32 1.78
C LEU A 271 -11.50 2.85 1.69
N ASP A 272 -11.03 3.52 2.75
CA ASP A 272 -10.83 4.97 2.76
C ASP A 272 -9.84 5.40 1.66
N GLN A 273 -8.71 4.69 1.54
CA GLN A 273 -7.69 5.01 0.54
C GLN A 273 -8.18 4.78 -0.89
N ALA A 274 -8.89 3.67 -1.15
CA ALA A 274 -9.46 3.37 -2.46
C ALA A 274 -10.51 4.41 -2.86
N GLN A 275 -11.36 4.85 -1.91
CA GLN A 275 -12.36 5.88 -2.15
C GLN A 275 -11.72 7.22 -2.52
N LYS A 276 -10.67 7.64 -1.80
CA LYS A 276 -9.91 8.86 -2.12
C LYS A 276 -9.31 8.80 -3.53
N ARG A 277 -8.72 7.67 -3.90
CA ARG A 277 -8.11 7.49 -5.24
C ARG A 277 -9.13 7.49 -6.37
N LEU A 278 -10.29 6.87 -6.18
CA LEU A 278 -11.39 6.94 -7.16
C LEU A 278 -11.93 8.37 -7.30
N GLY A 279 -12.05 9.11 -6.20
CA GLY A 279 -12.44 10.52 -6.22
C GLY A 279 -11.48 11.40 -7.01
N LEU A 280 -10.16 11.21 -6.81
CA LEU A 280 -9.12 11.93 -7.54
C LEU A 280 -9.13 11.59 -9.05
N ALA A 281 -9.28 10.31 -9.39
CA ALA A 281 -9.40 9.86 -10.78
C ALA A 281 -10.64 10.46 -11.48
N ALA A 282 -11.77 10.56 -10.77
CA ALA A 282 -12.98 11.18 -11.30
C ALA A 282 -12.85 12.72 -11.46
N ALA A 283 -12.01 13.37 -10.63
CA ALA A 283 -11.73 14.80 -10.71
C ALA A 283 -10.71 15.19 -11.80
N GLY A 284 -10.16 14.21 -12.54
CA GLY A 284 -9.15 14.46 -13.58
C GLY A 284 -7.76 14.81 -13.06
N GLU A 285 -7.53 14.67 -11.74
CA GLU A 285 -6.20 14.80 -11.16
C GLU A 285 -5.45 13.47 -11.36
N GLU A 286 -4.66 13.37 -12.43
CA GLU A 286 -3.73 12.26 -12.62
C GLU A 286 -2.74 12.21 -11.44
N LEU A 287 -2.90 11.20 -10.58
CA LEU A 287 -1.89 10.78 -9.61
C LEU A 287 -0.67 10.25 -10.38
N LYS A 288 0.29 11.15 -10.69
CA LYS A 288 1.65 10.81 -11.15
C LYS A 288 2.63 10.74 -9.98
#